data_AF-A0A926BI57-F1
#
_entry.id   AF-A0A926BI57-F1
#
_cell.length_a   1.000
_cell.length_b   1.000
_cell.length_c   1.000
_cell.angle_alpha   90.00
_cell.angle_beta   90.00
_cell.angle_gamma   90.00
#
_symmetry.space_group_name_H-M   'P 1'
#
loop_
_entity.id
_entity.type
_entity.pdbx_description
1 polymer ?
#
loop_
_entity_poly.entity_id
_entity_poly.type
_entity_poly.pdbx_seq_one_letter_code
_entity_poly.pdbx_strand_id
1 'polypeptide(L)'
;MKTDYTHITLVLDRSGSMESMRGDAIGGFNTFLKDQQAAPGAATLTLVQFDDRYEKPYEFAPIASVAPLSERTFVPRGSTALLDAVGQAIEETGGRLASLPEHERPAKVLFVTLT
;
A
#
# COMPACT_ATOMS: atom_id res chain seq x y z
N MET A 1 8.84 -17.07 11.64
CA MET A 1 8.27 -15.72 11.45
C MET A 1 8.72 -14.81 12.58
N LYS A 2 8.90 -13.51 12.31
CA LYS A 2 9.22 -12.47 13.29
C LYS A 2 7.94 -12.00 13.99
N THR A 3 7.84 -12.26 15.29
CA THR A 3 6.74 -11.78 16.14
C THR A 3 6.73 -10.26 16.19
N ASP A 4 5.54 -9.66 16.34
CA ASP A 4 5.33 -8.20 16.37
C ASP A 4 5.79 -7.46 15.11
N TYR A 5 5.82 -8.14 13.97
CA TYR A 5 6.08 -7.54 12.66
C TYR A 5 4.89 -7.73 11.71
N THR A 6 4.38 -6.62 11.18
CA THR A 6 3.32 -6.57 10.16
C THR A 6 3.86 -6.04 8.83
N HIS A 7 3.60 -6.74 7.73
CA HIS A 7 3.75 -6.15 6.40
C HIS A 7 2.37 -5.74 5.86
N ILE A 8 2.30 -4.54 5.28
CA ILE A 8 1.07 -3.98 4.72
C ILE A 8 1.28 -3.76 3.22
N THR A 9 0.41 -4.32 2.40
CA THR A 9 0.31 -3.99 0.97
C THR A 9 -0.99 -3.22 0.77
N LEU A 10 -0.88 -1.95 0.37
CA LEU A 10 -2.03 -1.09 0.10
C LEU A 10 -2.09 -0.79 -1.40
N VAL A 11 -3.15 -1.26 -2.04
CA VAL A 11 -3.47 -1.04 -3.45
C VAL A 11 -4.47 0.09 -3.54
N LEU A 12 -4.03 1.23 -4.07
CA LEU A 12 -4.77 2.48 -4.13
C LEU A 12 -5.14 2.82 -5.57
N ASP A 13 -6.43 2.87 -5.85
CA ASP A 13 -6.96 3.35 -7.12
C ASP A 13 -6.65 4.83 -7.28
N ARG A 14 -6.09 5.17 -8.44
CA ARG A 14 -5.80 6.53 -8.90
C ARG A 14 -6.35 6.72 -10.32
N SER A 15 -7.34 5.95 -10.72
CA SER A 15 -8.06 6.10 -11.98
C SER A 15 -8.80 7.45 -12.03
N GLY A 16 -9.18 7.91 -13.23
CA GLY A 16 -9.85 9.20 -13.40
C GLY A 16 -11.18 9.32 -12.63
N SER A 17 -11.86 8.22 -12.32
CA SER A 17 -13.08 8.22 -11.48
C SER A 17 -12.82 8.66 -10.05
N MET A 18 -11.58 8.59 -9.57
CA MET A 18 -11.20 9.01 -8.23
C MET A 18 -11.15 10.53 -8.06
N GLU A 19 -11.24 11.33 -9.12
CA GLU A 19 -11.12 12.79 -9.01
C GLU A 19 -12.20 13.40 -8.09
N SER A 20 -13.44 12.91 -8.15
CA SER A 20 -14.53 13.38 -7.29
C SER A 20 -14.38 13.00 -5.82
N MET A 21 -13.60 11.95 -5.51
CA MET A 21 -13.37 11.42 -4.17
C MET A 21 -11.91 11.56 -3.72
N ARG A 22 -11.13 12.38 -4.43
CA ARG A 22 -9.69 12.51 -4.21
C ARG A 22 -9.34 12.94 -2.79
N GLY A 23 -10.10 13.89 -2.23
CA GLY A 23 -9.94 14.35 -0.86
C GLY A 23 -10.17 13.23 0.16
N ASP A 24 -11.21 12.42 -0.05
CA ASP A 24 -11.54 11.29 0.82
C ASP A 24 -10.50 10.17 0.72
N ALA A 25 -10.01 9.87 -0.48
CA ALA A 25 -8.94 8.89 -0.68
C ALA A 25 -7.64 9.30 0.02
N ILE A 26 -7.23 10.56 -0.10
CA ILE A 26 -6.07 11.12 0.60
C ILE A 26 -6.29 11.08 2.11
N GLY A 27 -7.46 11.53 2.59
CA GLY A 27 -7.80 11.55 4.02
C GLY A 27 -7.83 10.15 4.63
N GLY A 28 -8.43 9.19 3.93
CA GLY A 28 -8.51 7.79 4.32
C GLY A 28 -7.13 7.14 4.41
N PHE A 29 -6.31 7.29 3.37
CA PHE A 29 -4.92 6.80 3.39
C PHE A 29 -4.11 7.44 4.53
N ASN A 30 -4.19 8.76 4.71
CA ASN A 30 -3.40 9.47 5.72
C ASN A 30 -3.81 9.10 7.14
N THR A 31 -5.10 8.90 7.38
CA THR A 31 -5.60 8.42 8.68
C THR A 31 -5.12 7.02 8.95
N PHE A 32 -5.26 6.11 7.98
CA PHE A 32 -4.73 4.76 8.07
C PHE A 32 -3.22 4.73 8.34
N LEU A 33 -2.45 5.50 7.57
CA LEU A 33 -1.00 5.59 7.73
C LEU A 33 -0.63 6.03 9.15
N LYS A 34 -1.27 7.10 9.66
CA LYS A 34 -1.02 7.61 11.01
C LYS A 34 -1.34 6.57 12.08
N ASP A 35 -2.46 5.87 11.96
CA ASP A 35 -2.86 4.84 12.91
C ASP A 35 -1.88 3.66 12.91
N GLN A 36 -1.42 3.23 11.74
CA GLN A 36 -0.43 2.17 11.62
C GLN A 36 0.97 2.59 12.09
N GLN A 37 1.35 3.87 11.92
CA GLN A 37 2.60 4.42 12.45
C GLN A 37 2.59 4.53 13.99
N ALA A 38 1.42 4.74 14.60
CA ALA A 38 1.25 4.79 16.04
C ALA A 38 1.03 3.41 16.70
N ALA A 39 0.71 2.39 15.90
CA ALA A 39 0.50 1.04 16.38
C ALA A 39 1.81 0.43 16.94
N PRO A 40 1.74 -0.36 18.02
CA PRO A 40 2.91 -1.05 18.54
C PRO A 40 3.41 -2.13 17.56
N GLY A 41 4.72 -2.36 17.59
CA GLY A 41 5.39 -3.35 16.74
C GLY A 41 6.09 -2.72 15.53
N ALA A 42 6.80 -3.55 14.78
CA ALA A 42 7.40 -3.13 13.52
C ALA A 42 6.37 -3.23 12.39
N ALA A 43 6.40 -2.28 11.46
CA ALA A 43 5.61 -2.36 10.24
C ALA A 43 6.35 -1.86 9.01
N THR A 44 6.09 -2.52 7.88
CA THR A 44 6.50 -2.06 6.56
C THR A 44 5.29 -1.90 5.66
N LEU A 45 5.39 -0.99 4.69
CA LEU A 45 4.34 -0.67 3.73
C LEU A 45 4.88 -0.80 2.31
N THR A 46 4.11 -1.49 1.46
CA THR A 46 4.14 -1.32 0.02
C THR A 46 2.89 -0.54 -0.37
N LEU A 47 3.06 0.62 -1.01
CA LEU A 47 1.97 1.41 -1.58
C LEU A 47 2.01 1.22 -3.09
N VAL A 48 0.96 0.61 -3.62
CA VAL A 48 0.70 0.52 -5.06
C VAL A 48 -0.32 1.61 -5.39
N GLN A 49 0.01 2.51 -6.32
CA GLN A 49 -0.97 3.39 -6.96
C GLN A 49 -1.23 2.86 -8.36
N PHE A 50 -2.50 2.62 -8.70
CA PHE A 50 -2.85 2.07 -10.01
C PHE A 50 -3.88 2.92 -10.76
N ASP A 51 -3.72 2.94 -12.07
CA ASP A 51 -4.67 3.46 -13.04
C ASP A 51 -4.65 2.50 -14.25
N ASP A 52 -4.36 2.98 -15.47
CA ASP A 52 -3.90 2.13 -16.57
C ASP A 52 -2.41 1.73 -16.43
N ARG A 53 -1.76 2.25 -15.39
CA ARG A 53 -0.37 1.97 -15.00
C ARG A 53 -0.32 1.44 -13.57
N TYR A 54 0.77 0.77 -13.26
CA TYR A 54 1.06 0.22 -11.94
C TYR A 54 2.33 0.87 -11.39
N GLU A 55 2.20 1.69 -10.36
CA GLU A 55 3.33 2.41 -9.76
C GLU A 55 3.47 2.06 -8.27
N LYS A 56 4.70 1.90 -7.79
CA LYS A 56 5.01 1.63 -6.39
C LYS A 56 5.88 2.75 -5.78
N PRO A 57 5.30 3.87 -5.33
CA PRO A 57 6.06 4.93 -4.64
C PRO A 57 6.79 4.44 -3.39
N TYR A 58 6.26 3.39 -2.74
CA TYR A 58 6.88 2.72 -1.62
C TYR A 58 6.82 1.21 -1.82
N GLU A 59 7.92 0.52 -1.57
CA GLU A 59 8.02 -0.93 -1.63
C GLU A 59 8.77 -1.45 -0.41
N PHE A 60 8.07 -2.24 0.41
CA PHE A 60 8.60 -2.82 1.64
C PHE A 60 9.27 -1.79 2.59
N ALA A 61 8.83 -0.54 2.52
CA ALA A 61 9.45 0.57 3.23
C ALA A 61 9.07 0.53 4.72
N PRO A 62 9.97 0.88 5.67
CA PRO A 62 9.60 1.09 7.06
C PRO A 62 8.46 2.10 7.14
N ILE A 63 7.36 1.78 7.81
CA ILE A 63 6.16 2.62 7.75
C ILE A 63 6.41 4.04 8.29
N ALA A 64 7.35 4.19 9.22
CA ALA A 64 7.78 5.48 9.77
C ALA A 64 8.44 6.42 8.72
N SER A 65 8.92 5.87 7.60
CA SER A 65 9.54 6.63 6.50
C SER A 65 8.54 7.03 5.40
N VAL A 66 7.32 6.50 5.46
CA VAL A 66 6.26 6.79 4.47
C VAL A 66 5.65 8.15 4.78
N ALA A 67 5.62 9.02 3.76
CA ALA A 67 5.01 10.33 3.86
C ALA A 67 3.50 10.27 3.58
N PRO A 68 2.70 11.15 4.20
CA PRO A 68 1.31 11.33 3.84
C PRO A 68 1.13 11.66 2.35
N LEU A 69 0.01 11.22 1.77
CA LEU A 69 -0.40 11.68 0.45
C LEU A 69 -0.83 13.14 0.49
N SER A 70 -0.60 13.79 -0.64
CA SER A 70 -1.01 15.16 -0.93
C SER A 70 -1.61 15.18 -2.34
N GLU A 71 -2.24 16.28 -2.70
CA GLU A 71 -2.69 16.49 -4.08
C GLU A 71 -1.54 16.37 -5.09
N ARG A 72 -0.29 16.64 -4.70
CA ARG A 72 0.85 16.51 -5.62
C ARG A 72 1.31 15.07 -5.83
N THR A 73 1.07 14.21 -4.85
CA THR A 73 1.54 12.80 -4.83
C THR A 73 0.43 11.80 -5.12
N PHE A 74 -0.83 12.25 -5.16
CA PHE A 74 -2.00 11.50 -5.60
C PHE A 74 -2.79 12.33 -6.62
N VAL A 75 -2.61 11.99 -7.89
CA VAL A 75 -3.21 12.68 -9.06
C VAL A 75 -4.02 11.65 -9.87
N PRO A 76 -5.35 11.59 -9.68
CA PRO A 76 -6.24 10.74 -10.46
C PRO A 76 -6.10 10.93 -11.98
N ARG A 77 -6.07 9.84 -12.75
CA ARG A 77 -5.89 9.84 -14.20
C ARG A 77 -6.19 8.46 -14.80
N GLY A 78 -6.31 8.36 -16.12
CA GLY A 78 -6.38 7.04 -16.78
C GLY A 78 -7.63 6.22 -16.45
N SER A 79 -7.59 4.93 -16.75
CA SER A 79 -8.68 3.96 -16.52
C SER A 79 -8.42 3.06 -15.31
N THR A 80 -9.36 2.17 -14.97
CA THR A 80 -9.28 1.33 -13.76
C THR A 80 -8.85 -0.10 -14.11
N ALA A 81 -7.57 -0.44 -13.94
CA ALA A 81 -7.06 -1.82 -14.10
C ALA A 81 -7.04 -2.60 -12.78
N LEU A 82 -8.16 -2.60 -12.03
CA LEU A 82 -8.22 -3.10 -10.65
C LEU A 82 -7.81 -4.57 -10.49
N LEU A 83 -8.36 -5.46 -11.33
CA LEU A 83 -8.11 -6.90 -11.20
C LEU A 83 -6.63 -7.23 -11.48
N ASP A 84 -6.05 -6.58 -12.49
CA ASP A 84 -4.64 -6.72 -12.82
C ASP A 84 -3.75 -6.18 -11.69
N ALA A 85 -4.07 -4.99 -11.15
CA ALA A 85 -3.31 -4.37 -10.07
C ALA A 85 -3.35 -5.22 -8.79
N VAL A 86 -4.51 -5.75 -8.40
CA VAL A 86 -4.64 -6.61 -7.23
C VAL A 86 -3.92 -7.94 -7.44
N GLY A 87 -4.11 -8.58 -8.59
CA GLY A 87 -3.43 -9.84 -8.93
C GLY A 87 -1.90 -9.70 -8.90
N GLN A 88 -1.39 -8.66 -9.55
CA GLN A 88 0.04 -8.36 -9.55
C GLN A 88 0.57 -8.07 -8.14
N ALA A 89 -0.14 -7.27 -7.35
CA ALA A 89 0.26 -6.97 -5.97
C ALA A 89 0.27 -8.21 -5.06
N ILE A 90 -0.67 -9.16 -5.23
CA ILE A 90 -0.66 -10.44 -4.49
C ILE A 90 0.57 -11.26 -4.85
N GLU A 91 0.86 -11.41 -6.15
CA GLU A 91 2.01 -12.19 -6.63
C GLU A 91 3.33 -11.57 -6.14
N GLU A 92 3.50 -10.26 -6.28
CA GLU A 92 4.70 -9.55 -5.84
C GLU A 92 4.89 -9.62 -4.32
N THR A 93 3.83 -9.44 -3.53
CA THR A 93 3.89 -9.59 -2.07
C THR A 93 4.25 -11.02 -1.69
N GLY A 94 3.61 -12.02 -2.30
CA GLY A 94 3.92 -13.44 -2.06
C GLY A 94 5.37 -13.78 -2.36
N GLY A 95 5.86 -13.38 -3.54
CA GLY A 95 7.23 -13.58 -3.98
C GLY A 95 8.25 -12.90 -3.06
N ARG A 96 7.98 -11.65 -2.65
CA ARG A 96 8.83 -10.91 -1.71
C ARG A 96 8.92 -11.63 -0.36
N LEU A 97 7.80 -12.04 0.22
CA LEU A 97 7.78 -12.72 1.51
C LEU A 97 8.44 -14.11 1.44
N ALA A 98 8.25 -14.85 0.35
CA ALA A 98 8.90 -16.13 0.13
C ALA A 98 10.43 -16.01 0.04
N SER A 99 10.93 -14.91 -0.52
CA SER A 99 12.38 -14.63 -0.62
C SER A 99 13.06 -14.33 0.73
N LEU A 100 12.30 -13.96 1.77
CA LEU A 100 12.85 -13.64 3.09
C LEU A 100 13.13 -14.93 3.89
N PRO A 101 14.22 -14.95 4.69
CA PRO A 101 14.42 -15.97 5.71
C PRO A 101 13.21 -16.08 6.64
N GLU A 102 12.85 -17.29 7.06
CA GLU A 102 11.62 -17.52 7.82
C GLU A 102 11.55 -16.72 9.12
N HIS A 103 12.68 -16.50 9.78
CA HIS A 103 12.78 -15.72 11.02
C HIS A 103 12.67 -14.20 10.80
N GLU A 104 12.77 -13.71 9.56
CA GLU A 104 12.58 -12.31 9.18
C GLU A 104 11.20 -12.01 8.60
N ARG A 105 10.47 -13.05 8.14
CA ARG A 105 9.12 -12.91 7.59
C ARG A 105 8.16 -12.31 8.63
N PRO A 106 7.29 -11.37 8.25
CA PRO A 106 6.27 -10.82 9.15
C PRO A 106 5.34 -11.92 9.64
N ALA A 107 4.96 -11.85 10.91
CA ALA A 107 3.94 -12.72 11.48
C ALA A 107 2.52 -12.36 11.00
N LYS A 108 2.31 -11.10 10.59
CA LYS A 108 1.02 -10.61 10.06
C LYS A 108 1.21 -9.96 8.70
N VAL A 109 0.33 -10.28 7.76
CA VAL A 109 0.24 -9.63 6.46
C VAL A 109 -1.13 -9.00 6.34
N LEU A 110 -1.18 -7.71 6.04
CA LEU A 110 -2.41 -6.98 5.78
C LEU A 110 -2.43 -6.56 4.32
N PHE A 111 -3.46 -6.96 3.59
CA PHE A 111 -3.68 -6.55 2.20
C PHE A 111 -4.91 -5.65 2.15
N VAL A 112 -4.73 -4.42 1.69
CA VAL A 112 -5.76 -3.37 1.68
C VAL A 112 -5.97 -2.93 0.24
N THR A 113 -7.23 -2.77 -0.15
CA THR A 113 -7.59 -2.20 -1.44
C THR A 113 -8.48 -0.99 -1.18
N LEU A 114 -8.12 0.16 -1.74
CA LEU A 114 -8.89 1.40 -1.69
C LEU A 114 -9.20 1.81 -3.12
N THR A 115 -10.49 1.93 -3.45
CA THR A 115 -11.02 2.32 -4.77
C THR A 115 -12.15 3.32 -4.64
#